data_AF-A0A7S0PZ79-F1
#
_entry.id   AF-A0A7S0PZ79-F1
#
_cell.length_a   1.000
_cell.length_b   1.000
_cell.length_c   1.000
_cell.angle_alpha   90.00
_cell.angle_beta   90.00
_cell.angle_gamma   90.00
#
_symmetry.space_group_name_H-M   'P 1'
#
loop_
_entity.id
_entity.type
_entity.pdbx_description
1 polymer ?
#
loop_
_entity_poly.entity_id
_entity_poly.type
_entity_poly.pdbx_seq_one_letter_code
_entity_poly.pdbx_strand_id
1 'polypeptide(L)'
;VRVLCGKDLLYEAPTDGPVLTIENYHNPRSQAGAGGGFGSALDDIAPVAAVVQDQGTKQLLYGTENGKIGQLFMDANLMRRGFAVDPVLENRRSKAGGVFCAATEDITKDGVKDLLIGRDDGLVEVWS
;
A
#
# COMPACT_ATOMS: atom_id res chain seq x y z
N VAL A 1 6.85 13.14 3.36
CA VAL A 1 5.44 13.42 2.95
C VAL A 1 4.80 14.32 3.99
N ARG A 2 4.05 15.35 3.55
CA ARG A 2 3.34 16.30 4.44
C ARG A 2 1.85 16.29 4.13
N VAL A 3 1.04 16.43 5.17
CA VAL A 3 -0.41 16.55 5.09
C VAL A 3 -0.79 17.93 5.59
N LEU A 4 -1.47 18.70 4.76
CA LEU A 4 -1.88 20.05 5.08
C LEU A 4 -3.41 20.17 5.06
N CYS A 5 -3.95 20.97 5.97
CA CYS A 5 -5.33 21.46 5.90
C CYS A 5 -5.28 22.97 5.70
N GLY A 6 -5.59 23.43 4.49
CA GLY A 6 -5.32 24.80 4.10
C GLY A 6 -3.82 25.12 4.19
N LYS A 7 -3.45 26.00 5.12
CA LYS A 7 -2.04 26.38 5.39
C LYS A 7 -1.42 25.64 6.57
N ASP A 8 -2.23 24.93 7.35
CA ASP A 8 -1.79 24.32 8.60
C ASP A 8 -1.21 22.93 8.32
N LEU A 9 0.02 22.69 8.76
CA LEU A 9 0.65 21.38 8.71
C LEU A 9 0.03 20.49 9.78
N LEU A 10 -0.69 19.44 9.36
CA LEU A 10 -1.26 18.47 10.28
C LEU A 10 -0.25 17.38 10.63
N TYR A 11 0.37 16.78 9.60
CA TYR A 11 1.29 15.67 9.77
C TYR A 11 2.49 15.75 8.83
N GLU A 12 3.62 15.25 9.29
CA GLU A 12 4.81 15.05 8.48
C GLU A 12 5.41 13.67 8.78
N ALA A 13 5.68 12.91 7.73
CA ALA A 13 6.40 11.65 7.81
C ALA A 13 7.71 11.78 7.03
N PRO A 14 8.86 11.47 7.66
CA PRO A 14 10.09 11.34 6.91
C PRO A 14 9.95 10.18 5.92
N THR A 15 10.65 10.26 4.80
CA THR A 15 10.78 9.18 3.81
C THR A 15 12.25 8.91 3.57
N ASP A 16 12.58 7.71 3.13
CA ASP A 16 13.96 7.26 2.95
C ASP A 16 14.58 7.76 1.62
N GLY A 17 14.03 8.85 1.07
CA GLY A 17 14.42 9.44 -0.21
C GLY A 17 13.35 10.41 -0.73
N PRO A 18 13.66 11.15 -1.83
CA PRO A 18 12.68 11.97 -2.54
C PRO A 18 11.49 11.14 -3.01
N VAL A 19 10.28 11.62 -2.75
CA VAL A 19 9.03 10.96 -3.17
C VAL A 19 8.66 11.48 -4.56
N LEU A 20 8.44 10.56 -5.50
CA LEU A 20 8.07 10.88 -6.89
C LEU A 20 6.58 10.68 -7.16
N THR A 21 5.93 9.74 -6.46
CA THR A 21 4.50 9.46 -6.61
C THR A 21 3.83 9.21 -5.27
N ILE A 22 2.56 9.57 -5.17
CA ILE A 22 1.67 9.29 -4.03
C ILE A 22 0.33 8.84 -4.58
N GLU A 23 -0.21 7.76 -4.05
CA GLU A 23 -1.49 7.18 -4.46
C GLU A 23 -2.35 6.85 -3.23
N ASN A 24 -3.68 6.96 -3.37
CA ASN A 24 -4.61 6.60 -2.31
C ASN A 24 -4.78 5.08 -2.30
N TYR A 25 -4.30 4.44 -1.25
CA TYR A 25 -4.45 3.00 -1.09
C TYR A 25 -5.64 2.69 -0.20
N HIS A 26 -6.53 1.83 -0.68
CA HIS A 26 -7.64 1.34 0.12
C HIS A 26 -8.07 -0.03 -0.38
N ASN A 27 -7.84 -1.06 0.43
CA ASN A 27 -8.51 -2.34 0.22
C ASN A 27 -9.97 -2.21 0.64
N PRO A 28 -10.93 -2.51 -0.26
CA PRO A 28 -12.31 -2.66 0.17
C PRO A 28 -12.33 -3.79 1.20
N ARG A 29 -12.98 -3.54 2.34
CA ARG A 29 -13.20 -4.57 3.36
C ARG A 29 -13.75 -5.80 2.64
N SER A 30 -13.10 -6.96 2.79
CA SER A 30 -13.75 -8.22 2.47
C SER A 30 -15.04 -8.23 3.29
N GLN A 31 -16.18 -8.09 2.63
CA GLN A 31 -17.41 -8.58 3.22
C GLN A 31 -17.16 -10.07 3.43
N ALA A 32 -16.78 -10.45 4.66
CA ALA A 32 -16.97 -11.82 5.11
C ALA A 32 -18.37 -12.22 4.66
N GLY A 33 -18.44 -13.21 3.78
CA GLY A 33 -19.50 -13.34 2.79
C GLY A 33 -20.91 -13.28 3.39
N ALA A 34 -21.73 -12.36 2.90
CA ALA A 34 -23.17 -12.57 2.84
C ALA A 34 -23.47 -13.57 1.71
N GLY A 35 -22.95 -14.79 1.84
CA GLY A 35 -23.20 -15.92 0.95
C GLY A 35 -23.99 -16.97 1.71
N GLY A 36 -25.33 -16.91 1.61
CA GLY A 36 -26.18 -18.01 2.04
C GLY A 36 -25.88 -19.25 1.19
N GLY A 37 -25.12 -20.18 1.74
CA GLY A 37 -24.78 -21.45 1.11
C GLY A 37 -24.54 -22.51 2.18
N PHE A 38 -25.37 -23.55 2.18
CA PHE A 38 -25.24 -24.69 3.08
C PHE A 38 -24.09 -25.57 2.58
N GLY A 39 -22.95 -25.63 3.29
CA GLY A 39 -21.89 -26.58 2.93
C GLY A 39 -20.54 -26.38 3.60
N SER A 40 -20.26 -27.24 4.57
CA SER A 40 -18.96 -27.81 4.96
C SER A 40 -17.82 -26.93 5.46
N ALA A 41 -17.64 -27.03 6.78
CA ALA A 41 -16.45 -26.80 7.58
C ALA A 41 -15.10 -27.11 6.90
N LEU A 42 -14.36 -26.05 6.57
CA LEU A 42 -12.90 -25.96 6.57
C LEU A 42 -12.54 -24.47 6.79
N ASP A 43 -12.79 -23.95 7.99
CA ASP A 43 -12.63 -22.53 8.33
C ASP A 43 -11.53 -22.34 9.40
N ASP A 44 -10.31 -22.83 9.14
CA ASP A 44 -9.23 -22.81 10.14
C ASP A 44 -7.80 -22.58 9.58
N ILE A 45 -7.64 -21.90 8.44
CA ILE A 45 -6.35 -21.28 8.08
C ILE A 45 -6.60 -19.94 7.37
N ALA A 46 -7.04 -18.93 8.12
CA ALA A 46 -6.94 -17.55 7.66
C ALA A 46 -5.46 -17.11 7.72
N PRO A 47 -4.82 -16.69 6.62
CA PRO A 47 -3.46 -16.19 6.69
C PRO A 47 -3.43 -14.86 7.44
N VAL A 48 -2.36 -14.71 8.21
CA VAL A 48 -2.01 -13.57 9.05
C VAL A 48 -1.83 -12.33 8.18
N ALA A 49 -2.91 -11.58 7.99
CA ALA A 49 -2.86 -10.15 7.71
C ALA A 49 -4.04 -9.53 8.44
N ALA A 50 -3.78 -9.07 9.66
CA ALA A 50 -4.77 -8.40 10.49
C ALA A 50 -5.33 -7.19 9.74
N VAL A 51 -6.52 -7.35 9.15
CA VAL A 51 -7.31 -6.26 8.58
C VAL A 51 -7.89 -5.46 9.75
N VAL A 52 -7.05 -4.64 10.37
CA VAL A 52 -7.49 -3.53 11.21
C VAL A 52 -7.49 -2.29 10.31
N GLN A 53 -8.47 -2.23 9.40
CA GLN A 53 -8.90 -0.97 8.82
C GLN A 53 -9.94 -0.37 9.76
N ASP A 54 -9.49 0.48 10.67
CA ASP A 54 -10.37 1.36 11.42
C ASP A 54 -11.08 2.31 10.45
N GLN A 55 -12.38 2.51 10.61
CA GLN A 55 -13.25 3.23 9.66
C GLN A 55 -12.86 4.71 9.44
N GLY A 56 -11.87 5.22 10.19
CA GLY A 56 -11.30 6.56 10.04
C GLY A 56 -9.87 6.61 9.48
N THR A 57 -9.21 5.48 9.21
CA THR A 57 -7.80 5.46 8.80
C THR A 57 -7.66 5.49 7.27
N LYS A 58 -7.15 6.59 6.72
CA LYS A 58 -6.74 6.70 5.32
C LYS A 58 -5.37 6.05 5.14
N GLN A 59 -5.15 5.41 4.00
CA GLN A 59 -3.84 4.85 3.66
C GLN A 59 -3.32 5.48 2.39
N LEU A 60 -2.03 5.77 2.37
CA LEU A 60 -1.32 6.33 1.23
C LEU A 60 -0.20 5.39 0.86
N LEU A 61 -0.05 5.14 -0.44
CA LEU A 61 1.14 4.56 -1.01
C LEU A 61 2.05 5.70 -1.49
N TYR A 62 3.35 5.56 -1.31
CA TYR A 62 4.33 6.46 -1.90
C TYR A 62 5.46 5.69 -2.56
N GLY A 63 5.96 6.24 -3.66
CA GLY A 63 7.12 5.74 -4.38
C GLY A 63 8.24 6.76 -4.35
N THR A 64 9.48 6.28 -4.26
CA THR A 64 10.67 7.12 -4.13
C THR A 64 11.62 6.99 -5.32
N GLU A 65 12.48 8.00 -5.50
CA GLU A 65 13.50 8.04 -6.55
C GLU A 65 14.54 6.91 -6.42
N ASN A 66 14.82 6.44 -5.21
CA ASN A 66 15.72 5.30 -4.99
C ASN A 66 15.00 3.93 -5.09
N GLY A 67 13.80 3.90 -5.67
CA GLY A 67 13.09 2.68 -6.02
C GLY A 67 12.29 2.05 -4.88
N LYS A 68 12.27 2.64 -3.68
CA LYS A 68 11.48 2.13 -2.55
C LYS A 68 10.00 2.48 -2.69
N ILE A 69 9.16 1.58 -2.23
CA ILE A 69 7.72 1.77 -2.08
C ILE A 69 7.42 1.75 -0.59
N GLY A 70 6.53 2.61 -0.11
CA GLY A 70 6.11 2.59 1.28
C GLY A 70 4.65 2.95 1.47
N GLN A 71 4.11 2.50 2.58
CA GLN A 71 2.75 2.79 3.00
C GLN A 71 2.75 3.75 4.19
N LEU A 72 1.79 4.67 4.21
CA LEU A 72 1.49 5.52 5.36
C LEU A 72 0.02 5.33 5.74
N PHE A 73 -0.22 5.04 7.01
CA PHE A 73 -1.53 5.09 7.64
C PHE A 73 -1.73 6.47 8.26
N MET A 74 -2.91 7.04 8.08
CA MET A 74 -3.27 8.34 8.61
C MET A 74 -4.65 8.24 9.23
N ASP A 75 -4.74 8.55 10.52
CA ASP A 75 -6.01 8.72 11.21
C ASP A 75 -6.21 10.19 11.60
N ALA A 76 -7.23 10.47 12.42
CA ALA A 76 -7.53 11.82 12.84
C ALA A 76 -6.42 12.49 13.68
N ASN A 77 -5.54 11.72 14.31
CA ASN A 77 -4.60 12.17 15.33
C ASN A 77 -3.12 11.87 15.02
N LEU A 78 -2.82 10.96 14.09
CA LEU A 78 -1.46 10.57 13.78
C LEU A 78 -1.27 10.05 12.35
N MET A 79 0.00 10.03 11.93
CA MET A 79 0.46 9.35 10.73
C MET A 79 1.53 8.31 11.11
N ARG A 80 1.35 7.07 10.66
CA ARG A 80 2.22 5.92 10.95
C ARG A 80 2.73 5.29 9.66
N ARG A 81 3.95 4.75 9.69
CA ARG A 81 4.48 3.94 8.59
C ARG A 81 3.84 2.56 8.62
N GLY A 82 3.42 2.09 7.45
CA GLY A 82 3.00 0.72 7.19
C GLY A 82 4.15 -0.12 6.69
N PHE A 83 3.88 -0.99 5.71
CA PHE A 83 4.94 -1.75 5.05
C PHE A 83 5.86 -0.86 4.20
N ALA A 84 7.04 -1.38 3.90
CA ALA A 84 7.95 -0.81 2.91
C ALA A 84 8.58 -1.93 2.08
N VAL A 85 8.69 -1.70 0.78
CA VAL A 85 9.42 -2.55 -0.15
C VAL A 85 10.72 -1.84 -0.47
N ASP A 86 11.83 -2.46 -0.09
CA ASP A 86 13.17 -1.94 -0.35
C ASP A 86 13.90 -2.88 -1.33
N PRO A 87 14.11 -2.45 -2.59
CA PRO A 87 14.78 -3.27 -3.58
C PRO A 87 16.18 -3.73 -3.17
N VAL A 88 16.83 -3.01 -2.24
CA VAL A 88 18.13 -3.39 -1.70
C VAL A 88 18.03 -4.66 -0.88
N LEU A 89 17.03 -4.71 0.01
CA LEU A 89 16.83 -5.84 0.92
C LEU A 89 16.38 -7.10 0.17
N GLU A 90 15.87 -6.92 -1.04
CA GLU A 90 15.41 -8.00 -1.91
C GLU A 90 16.46 -8.48 -2.90
N ASN A 91 17.72 -8.07 -2.77
CA ASN A 91 18.80 -8.34 -3.72
C ASN A 91 18.48 -7.85 -5.16
N ARG A 92 17.59 -6.87 -5.30
CA ARG A 92 17.18 -6.24 -6.57
C ARG A 92 17.83 -4.88 -6.82
N ARG A 93 18.78 -4.44 -5.97
CA ARG A 93 19.41 -3.10 -5.99
C ARG A 93 19.91 -2.65 -7.37
N SER A 94 20.40 -3.57 -8.21
CA SER A 94 20.90 -3.25 -9.55
C SER A 94 19.81 -3.14 -10.63
N LYS A 95 18.52 -3.25 -10.26
CA LYS A 95 17.39 -3.38 -11.19
C LYS A 95 16.14 -2.58 -10.79
N ALA A 96 16.19 -1.81 -9.73
CA ALA A 96 15.02 -1.05 -9.30
C ALA A 96 15.23 0.42 -9.60
N GLY A 97 14.85 0.83 -10.81
CA GLY A 97 14.61 2.23 -11.14
C GLY A 97 13.67 2.94 -10.15
N GLY A 98 13.68 4.27 -10.16
CA GLY A 98 12.81 5.10 -9.33
C GLY A 98 11.33 4.78 -9.59
N VAL A 99 10.49 4.87 -8.56
CA VAL A 99 9.05 4.59 -8.69
C VAL A 99 8.35 5.84 -9.22
N PHE A 100 8.09 5.88 -10.53
CA PHE A 100 7.57 7.07 -11.21
C PHE A 100 6.04 7.14 -11.20
N CYS A 101 5.36 6.00 -11.28
CA CYS A 101 3.91 5.93 -11.15
C CYS A 101 3.48 4.69 -10.36
N ALA A 102 2.31 4.79 -9.72
CA ALA A 102 1.71 3.71 -8.97
C ALA A 102 0.19 3.74 -9.14
N ALA A 103 -0.45 2.57 -9.13
CA ALA A 103 -1.89 2.41 -9.13
C ALA A 103 -2.27 1.16 -8.33
N THR A 104 -3.51 1.08 -7.84
CA THR A 104 -3.98 -0.08 -7.07
C THR A 104 -5.33 -0.59 -7.56
N GLU A 105 -5.35 -1.88 -7.91
CA GLU A 105 -6.51 -2.59 -8.46
C GLU A 105 -6.36 -4.08 -8.17
N ASP A 106 -7.48 -4.78 -7.92
CA ASP A 106 -7.49 -6.23 -7.70
C ASP A 106 -7.47 -6.96 -9.04
N ILE A 107 -6.27 -7.13 -9.62
CA ILE A 107 -6.07 -7.82 -10.90
C ILE A 107 -5.92 -9.32 -10.73
N THR A 108 -5.45 -9.77 -9.56
CA THR A 108 -5.31 -11.19 -9.20
C THR A 108 -6.63 -11.83 -8.80
N LYS A 109 -7.64 -11.03 -8.45
CA LYS A 109 -9.01 -11.41 -8.05
C LYS A 109 -9.06 -12.16 -6.74
N ASP A 110 -8.21 -11.80 -5.79
CA ASP A 110 -8.19 -12.39 -4.45
C ASP A 110 -9.03 -11.57 -3.44
N GLY A 111 -9.58 -10.43 -3.87
CA GLY A 111 -10.36 -9.52 -3.05
C GLY A 111 -9.52 -8.48 -2.30
N VAL A 112 -8.21 -8.46 -2.50
CA VAL A 112 -7.25 -7.49 -2.00
C VAL A 112 -6.70 -6.71 -3.20
N LYS A 113 -6.52 -5.38 -3.07
CA LYS A 113 -5.93 -4.61 -4.16
C LYS A 113 -4.44 -4.93 -4.29
N ASP A 114 -4.05 -5.28 -5.50
CA ASP A 114 -2.65 -5.39 -5.91
C ASP A 114 -2.04 -4.00 -6.11
N LEU A 115 -0.71 -3.91 -5.97
CA LEU A 115 0.08 -2.73 -6.30
C LEU A 115 0.66 -2.86 -7.71
N LEU A 116 0.35 -1.89 -8.56
CA LEU A 116 0.88 -1.75 -9.91
C LEU A 116 1.94 -0.65 -9.89
N ILE A 117 3.20 -1.00 -10.15
CA ILE A 117 4.35 -0.10 -9.98
C ILE A 117 5.04 0.09 -11.32
N GLY A 118 5.07 1.32 -11.81
CA GLY A 118 5.86 1.71 -12.99
C GLY A 118 7.17 2.39 -12.57
N ARG A 119 8.29 1.84 -13.04
CA ARG A 119 9.63 2.38 -12.79
C ARG A 119 10.13 3.24 -13.96
N ASP A 120 11.10 4.10 -13.68
CA ASP A 120 11.73 4.99 -14.67
C ASP A 120 12.61 4.27 -15.69
N ASP A 121 13.09 3.06 -15.39
CA ASP A 121 13.84 2.17 -16.28
C ASP A 121 12.96 1.37 -17.25
N GLY A 122 11.65 1.59 -17.21
CA GLY A 122 10.65 0.90 -18.03
C GLY A 122 10.16 -0.42 -17.44
N LEU A 123 10.65 -0.85 -16.27
CA LEU A 123 10.11 -2.03 -15.58
C LEU A 123 8.73 -1.72 -15.00
N VAL A 124 7.81 -2.67 -15.17
CA VAL A 124 6.50 -2.67 -14.51
C VAL A 124 6.42 -3.89 -13.60
N GLU A 125 6.10 -3.66 -12.33
CA GLU A 125 5.96 -4.70 -11.32
C GLU A 125 4.53 -4.76 -10.81
N VAL A 126 4.07 -5.97 -10.49
CA VAL A 126 2.81 -6.23 -9.80
C VAL A 126 3.11 -6.93 -8.49
N TRP A 127 2.49 -6.45 -7.42
CA TRP A 127 2.61 -6.99 -6.07
C TRP A 127 1.24 -7.30 -5.51
N SER A 128 1.06 -8.52 -5.00
CA SER A 128 -0.16 -9.02 -4.36
C SER A 128 0.14 -9.31 -2.91
#